data_AF-A0A7S2UTW7-F1
#
_entry.id   AF-A0A7S2UTW7-F1
#
_cell.length_a   1.000
_cell.length_b   1.000
_cell.length_c   1.000
_cell.angle_alpha   90.00
_cell.angle_beta   90.00
_cell.angle_gamma   90.00
#
_symmetry.space_group_name_H-M   'P 1'
#
loop_
_entity.id
_entity.type
_entity.pdbx_description
1 polymer ?
#
loop_
_entity_poly.entity_id
_entity_poly.type
_entity_poly.pdbx_seq_one_letter_code
_entity_poly.pdbx_strand_id
1 'polypeptide(L)'
;GEWKRLYFLLNGHTLTYYNHAADLASPKGDLLLTGNMKILLTSHVSLQLDTGYETLSLRGNDPVDTQEWKQAIEKNAQEVASLARGYFVMVKRGRHIRRF
;
A
#
# COMPACT_ATOMS: atom_id res chain seq x y z
N GLY A 1 11.17 12.86 -7.58
CA GLY A 1 10.01 12.45 -8.37
C GLY A 1 9.03 13.60 -8.43
N GLU A 2 8.25 13.70 -9.50
CA GLU A 2 7.18 14.69 -9.60
C GLU A 2 5.89 14.16 -8.95
N TRP A 3 5.13 15.05 -8.32
CA TRP A 3 3.83 14.71 -7.75
C TRP A 3 2.83 14.46 -8.87
N LYS A 4 2.15 13.30 -8.84
CA LYS A 4 1.07 12.96 -9.77
C LYS A 4 -0.24 12.86 -9.03
N ARG A 5 -1.30 13.44 -9.57
CA ARG A 5 -2.66 13.27 -9.07
C ARG A 5 -3.17 11.91 -9.55
N LEU A 6 -3.45 11.02 -8.60
CA LEU A 6 -3.92 9.65 -8.84
C LEU A 6 -5.13 9.39 -7.95
N TYR A 7 -5.98 8.45 -8.37
CA TYR A 7 -7.08 7.95 -7.56
C TYR A 7 -6.61 6.75 -6.76
N PHE A 8 -6.83 6.75 -5.45
CA PHE A 8 -6.40 5.68 -4.54
C PHE A 8 -7.61 4.88 -4.06
N LEU A 9 -7.43 3.57 -3.97
CA LEU A 9 -8.37 2.63 -3.40
C LEU A 9 -7.65 1.79 -2.34
N LEU A 10 -8.11 1.85 -1.10
CA LEU A 10 -7.69 0.93 -0.05
C LEU A 10 -8.64 -0.27 -0.04
N ASN A 11 -8.14 -1.45 -0.42
CA ASN A 11 -8.89 -2.70 -0.42
C ASN A 11 -8.21 -3.71 0.51
N GLY A 12 -8.69 -3.79 1.75
CA GLY A 12 -8.05 -4.58 2.79
C GLY A 12 -6.59 -4.15 2.99
N HIS A 13 -5.67 -5.07 2.76
CA HIS A 13 -4.23 -4.88 2.99
C HIS A 13 -3.46 -4.38 1.75
N THR A 14 -4.16 -3.90 0.72
CA THR A 14 -3.53 -3.37 -0.49
C THR A 14 -4.05 -1.96 -0.78
N LEU A 15 -3.13 -1.01 -0.93
CA LEU A 15 -3.42 0.34 -1.40
C LEU A 15 -3.10 0.42 -2.90
N THR A 16 -4.13 0.38 -3.73
CA THR A 16 -4.00 0.42 -5.20
C THR A 16 -4.24 1.82 -5.74
N TYR A 17 -3.55 2.23 -6.79
CA TYR A 17 -3.74 3.55 -7.40
C TYR A 17 -3.93 3.50 -8.92
N TYR A 18 -4.74 4.44 -9.41
CA TYR A 18 -5.25 4.53 -10.77
C TYR A 18 -5.11 5.96 -11.30
N ASN A 19 -5.22 6.14 -12.61
CA ASN A 19 -5.29 7.50 -13.18
C ASN A 19 -6.59 8.21 -12.79
N HIS A 20 -7.72 7.49 -12.80
CA HIS A 20 -9.06 8.04 -12.59
C HIS A 20 -9.97 7.05 -11.87
N ALA A 21 -10.96 7.55 -11.13
CA ALA A 21 -11.94 6.72 -10.41
C ALA A 21 -12.83 5.85 -11.33
N ALA A 22 -12.99 6.25 -12.61
CA ALA A 22 -13.79 5.52 -13.58
C ALA A 22 -13.05 4.32 -14.22
N ASP A 23 -11.74 4.20 -14.03
CA ASP A 23 -10.91 3.14 -14.62
C ASP A 23 -10.27 2.28 -13.54
N LEU A 24 -11.09 1.49 -12.84
CA LEU A 24 -10.63 0.53 -11.83
C LEU A 24 -10.13 -0.79 -12.44
N ALA A 25 -10.21 -0.95 -13.77
CA ALA A 25 -9.75 -2.15 -14.46
C ALA A 25 -8.24 -2.16 -14.71
N SER A 26 -7.58 -0.98 -14.67
CA SER A 26 -6.18 -0.81 -15.06
C SER A 26 -5.37 -0.11 -13.96
N PRO A 27 -4.98 -0.82 -12.87
CA PRO A 27 -4.16 -0.24 -11.83
C PRO A 27 -2.81 0.23 -12.37
N LYS A 28 -2.33 1.37 -11.89
CA LYS A 28 -0.98 1.88 -12.19
C LYS A 28 0.07 1.31 -11.28
N GLY A 29 -0.34 0.84 -10.12
CA GLY A 29 0.45 0.09 -9.18
C GLY A 29 -0.29 -0.04 -7.86
N ASP A 30 0.38 -0.66 -6.92
CA ASP A 30 -0.15 -0.99 -5.62
C ASP A 30 0.96 -0.97 -4.56
N LEU A 31 0.56 -0.76 -3.32
CA LEU A 31 1.41 -0.89 -2.14
C LEU A 31 0.78 -1.94 -1.23
N LEU A 32 1.49 -3.04 -1.01
CA LEU A 32 1.10 -4.05 -0.05
C LEU A 32 1.40 -3.56 1.37
N LEU A 33 0.37 -3.41 2.20
CA LEU A 33 0.54 -3.01 3.59
C LEU A 33 1.16 -4.17 4.38
N THR A 34 2.11 -3.84 5.27
CA THR A 34 2.78 -4.81 6.13
C THR A 34 2.51 -4.50 7.60
N GLY A 35 2.48 -5.53 8.45
CA GLY A 35 2.20 -5.35 9.88
C GLY A 35 3.21 -4.47 10.62
N ASN A 36 4.41 -4.28 10.06
CA ASN A 36 5.48 -3.45 10.63
C ASN A 36 5.71 -2.14 9.86
N MET A 37 4.78 -1.76 8.98
CA MET A 37 4.93 -0.53 8.21
C MET A 37 4.95 0.70 9.12
N LYS A 38 5.64 1.74 8.69
CA LYS A 38 5.66 3.06 9.33
C LYS A 38 4.81 4.03 8.54
N ILE A 39 4.01 4.81 9.25
CA ILE A 39 3.17 5.85 8.66
C ILE A 39 3.52 7.16 9.35
N LEU A 40 4.16 8.06 8.61
CA LEU A 40 4.62 9.34 9.12
C LEU A 40 3.79 10.47 8.50
N LEU A 41 3.25 11.34 9.33
CA LEU A 41 2.72 12.62 8.89
C LEU A 41 3.90 13.57 8.65
N THR A 42 4.19 13.90 7.39
CA THR A 42 5.32 14.76 7.01
C THR A 42 4.92 16.23 6.88
N SER A 43 3.62 16.51 6.74
CA SER A 43 3.02 17.83 6.87
C SER A 43 1.52 17.68 7.19
N HIS A 44 0.80 18.79 7.42
CA HIS A 44 -0.65 18.75 7.66
C HIS A 44 -1.48 18.04 6.58
N VAL A 45 -0.94 17.88 5.36
CA VAL A 45 -1.63 17.24 4.24
C VAL A 45 -0.81 16.15 3.56
N SER A 46 0.34 15.75 4.12
CA SER A 46 1.24 14.78 3.48
C SER A 46 1.61 13.63 4.42
N LEU A 47 1.60 12.42 3.86
CA LEU A 47 1.95 11.17 4.53
C LEU A 47 3.12 10.50 3.83
N GLN A 48 3.93 9.78 4.59
CA GLN A 48 4.89 8.83 4.07
C GLN A 48 4.57 7.45 4.63
N LEU A 49 4.36 6.50 3.72
CA LEU A 49 4.13 5.09 4.02
C LEU A 49 5.43 4.34 3.73
N ASP A 50 5.99 3.63 4.71
CA ASP A 50 7.18 2.80 4.53
C ASP A 50 6.87 1.38 4.96
N THR A 51 6.84 0.45 4.01
CA THR A 51 6.52 -0.97 4.23
C THR A 51 7.75 -1.82 4.58
N GLY A 52 8.95 -1.23 4.56
CA GLY A 52 10.24 -1.91 4.62
C GLY A 52 10.75 -2.40 3.26
N TYR A 53 9.87 -2.54 2.27
CA TYR A 53 10.22 -2.90 0.89
C TYR A 53 10.11 -1.69 -0.06
N GLU A 54 9.11 -0.86 0.17
CA GLU A 54 8.80 0.31 -0.64
C GLU A 54 8.33 1.46 0.25
N THR A 55 8.71 2.67 -0.13
CA THR A 55 8.23 3.91 0.47
C THR A 55 7.39 4.70 -0.53
N LEU A 56 6.18 5.08 -0.12
CA LEU A 56 5.26 5.89 -0.91
C LEU A 56 4.92 7.19 -0.18
N SER A 57 5.08 8.33 -0.86
CA SER A 57 4.66 9.62 -0.35
C SER A 57 3.29 10.00 -0.93
N LEU A 58 2.35 10.31 -0.05
CA LEU A 58 0.98 10.71 -0.39
C LEU A 58 0.71 12.13 0.05
N ARG A 59 -0.16 12.83 -0.67
CA ARG A 59 -0.68 14.14 -0.29
C ARG A 59 -2.20 14.12 -0.43
N GLY A 60 -2.91 14.34 0.68
CA GLY A 60 -4.36 14.48 0.69
C GLY A 60 -4.81 15.87 0.23
N ASN A 61 -6.12 16.06 0.06
CA ASN A 61 -6.66 17.34 -0.39
C ASN A 61 -6.67 18.39 0.72
N ASP A 62 -6.94 17.94 1.95
CA ASP A 62 -7.00 18.75 3.15
C ASP A 62 -6.56 17.92 4.38
N PRO A 63 -6.36 18.55 5.56
CA PRO A 63 -5.89 17.85 6.74
C PRO A 63 -6.85 16.80 7.28
N VAL A 64 -8.17 16.98 7.10
CA VAL A 64 -9.17 16.03 7.58
C VAL A 64 -9.13 14.77 6.72
N ASP A 65 -9.21 14.92 5.39
CA ASP A 65 -9.05 13.83 4.41
C ASP A 65 -7.73 13.07 4.64
N THR A 66 -6.62 13.79 4.80
CA THR A 66 -5.30 13.18 5.06
C THR A 66 -5.31 12.34 6.34
N GLN A 67 -5.94 12.84 7.41
CA GLN A 67 -6.01 12.15 8.68
C GLN A 67 -6.92 10.92 8.64
N GLU A 68 -8.06 11.00 7.93
CA GLU A 68 -8.95 9.85 7.70
C GLU A 68 -8.25 8.74 6.94
N TRP A 69 -7.53 9.07 5.86
CA TRP A 69 -6.71 8.11 5.12
C TRP A 69 -5.62 7.49 5.98
N LYS A 70 -4.91 8.29 6.78
CA LYS A 70 -3.90 7.80 7.71
C LYS A 70 -4.49 6.74 8.65
N GLN A 71 -5.62 7.04 9.29
CA GLN A 71 -6.29 6.12 10.21
C GLN A 71 -6.77 4.85 9.52
N ALA A 72 -7.33 4.95 8.31
CA ALA A 72 -7.78 3.80 7.55
C ALA A 72 -6.62 2.86 7.20
N ILE A 73 -5.48 3.41 6.76
CA ILE A 73 -4.30 2.62 6.43
C ILE A 73 -3.69 1.98 7.69
N GLU A 74 -3.59 2.73 8.80
CA GLU A 74 -3.10 2.21 10.09
C GLU A 74 -3.95 1.02 10.57
N LYS A 75 -5.28 1.14 10.51
CA LYS A 75 -6.19 0.07 10.90
C LYS A 75 -5.97 -1.20 10.06
N ASN A 76 -5.88 -1.06 8.73
CA ASN A 76 -5.66 -2.21 7.85
C ASN A 76 -4.27 -2.84 8.04
N ALA A 77 -3.23 -2.04 8.29
CA ALA A 77 -1.90 -2.56 8.59
C ALA A 77 -1.86 -3.36 9.91
N GLN A 78 -2.57 -2.89 10.95
CA GLN A 78 -2.71 -3.63 12.21
C GLN A 78 -3.46 -4.96 12.01
N GLU A 79 -4.48 -4.98 11.14
CA GLU A 79 -5.20 -6.20 10.81
C GLU A 79 -4.28 -7.23 10.15
N VAL A 80 -3.39 -6.82 9.23
CA VAL A 80 -2.37 -7.71 8.65
C VAL A 80 -1.50 -8.36 9.73
N ALA A 81 -1.05 -7.58 10.72
CA ALA A 81 -0.24 -8.10 11.82
C ALA A 81 -0.99 -9.19 12.61
N SER A 82 -2.31 -9.03 12.80
CA SER A 82 -3.15 -10.02 13.49
C SER A 82 -3.41 -11.29 12.67
N LEU A 83 -3.36 -11.19 11.34
CA LEU A 83 -3.54 -12.32 10.44
C LEU A 83 -2.27 -13.17 10.27
N ALA A 84 -1.10 -12.61 10.60
CA ALA A 84 0.19 -13.30 10.52
C ALA A 84 0.22 -14.46 11.54
N ARG A 85 0.11 -15.70 11.05
CA ARG A 85 0.03 -16.89 11.91
C ARG A 85 0.62 -18.14 11.28
N GLY A 86 1.17 -18.99 12.16
CA GLY A 86 1.57 -20.35 11.85
C GLY A 86 2.88 -20.46 11.06
N TYR A 87 3.32 -21.70 10.88
CA TYR A 87 4.46 -22.05 10.06
C TYR A 87 4.04 -23.16 9.09
N PHE A 88 4.43 -23.03 7.83
CA PHE A 88 4.26 -24.08 6.83
C PHE A 88 5.64 -24.59 6.40
N VAL A 89 5.74 -25.90 6.18
CA VAL A 89 6.87 -26.50 5.48
C VAL A 89 6.65 -26.30 3.98
N MET A 90 7.58 -25.62 3.31
CA MET A 90 7.48 -25.32 1.88
C MET A 90 8.58 -26.07 1.09
N VAL A 91 8.20 -26.69 -0.01
CA VAL A 91 9.14 -27.17 -1.03
C VAL A 91 9.01 -26.28 -2.27
N LYS A 92 10.04 -25.49 -2.56
CA LYS A 92 10.09 -24.66 -3.78
C LYS A 92 10.72 -25.45 -4.92
N ARG A 93 9.92 -25.90 -5.89
CA ARG A 93 10.46 -26.41 -7.16
C ARG A 93 10.86 -25.20 -8.01
N GLY A 94 12.11 -25.15 -8.47
CA GLY A 94 12.64 -24.04 -9.27
C GLY A 94 11.82 -23.78 -10.54
N ARG A 95 11.92 -22.58 -11.12
CA ARG A 95 11.32 -22.29 -12.43
C ARG A 95 12.00 -23.15 -13.48
N HIS A 96 11.25 -23.91 -14.28
CA HIS A 96 11.76 -24.50 -15.51
C HIS A 96 12.17 -23.34 -16.44
N ILE A 97 13.45 -23.01 -16.46
CA ILE A 97 14.01 -22.18 -17.53
C ILE A 97 14.05 -23.09 -18.76
N ARG A 98 13.01 -23.03 -19.60
CA ARG A 98 13.13 -23.52 -20.97
C ARG A 98 14.09 -22.57 -21.67
N ARG A 99 15.35 -23.01 -21.81
CA ARG A 99 16.25 -22.43 -22.80
C ARG A 99 15.70 -22.86 -24.16
N PHE A 100 15.22 -21.90 -24.94
CA PHE A 100 15.04 -22.05 -26.38
C PHE A 100 16.38 -21.84 -27.06
#